data_AF-A0A2G2J1Y9-F1
#
_entry.id   AF-A0A2G2J1Y9-F1
#
_cell.length_a   1.000
_cell.length_b   1.000
_cell.length_c   1.000
_cell.angle_alpha   90.00
_cell.angle_beta   90.00
_cell.angle_gamma   90.00
#
_symmetry.space_group_name_H-M   'P 1'
#
loop_
_entity.id
_entity.type
_entity.pdbx_description
1 polymer ?
#
loop_
_entity_poly.entity_id
_entity_poly.type
_entity_poly.pdbx_seq_one_letter_code
_entity_poly.pdbx_strand_id
1 'polypeptide(L)'
;MTLLRYGHALTQTPAELAVEIPVLEVFLAGNEGTSVRLSPEVDLETLGARLSGLTMIEVEFPSFADGRGFSIARQLRRLGFEGDLVAAGPLIPDQYVYALQCGFDAVKVDPLCYARQSEAEWREALDAFDLTYQRGYAVANGPSINIFDARKAARAKSVDGKYTDISAQAALKTAILQDFKGEIAMVTTLETDAVVLLHMIAQIDKALPVIFTKNENLHKGLSTYLSLIIDRFGLSNVQTVEGGTDAEFGPYKAYICEGWGQSGAPVLETTKIGVKLRPLLNWANKDVIGYMRIHDLPPHPHAVHVHGEGVGESSVHYIDGKWVQTVQEPTTHADYI
;
A
#
# COMPACT_ATOMS: atom_id res chain seq x y z
N MET A 1 -17.86 -17.34 1.20
CA MET A 1 -16.45 -17.30 1.60
C MET A 1 -15.99 -15.85 1.57
N THR A 2 -15.06 -15.48 2.45
CA THR A 2 -14.48 -14.13 2.50
C THR A 2 -13.01 -14.23 2.13
N LEU A 3 -12.56 -13.45 1.16
CA LEU A 3 -11.14 -13.35 0.81
C LEU A 3 -10.49 -12.24 1.64
N LEU A 4 -9.57 -12.61 2.52
CA LEU A 4 -8.77 -11.68 3.30
C LEU A 4 -7.41 -11.47 2.64
N ARG A 5 -7.09 -10.21 2.34
CA ARG A 5 -5.78 -9.78 1.81
C ARG A 5 -5.26 -8.62 2.66
N TYR A 6 -4.04 -8.72 3.15
CA TYR A 6 -3.44 -7.79 4.12
C TYR A 6 -4.37 -7.42 5.30
N GLY A 7 -5.13 -8.39 5.83
CA GLY A 7 -6.07 -8.16 6.92
C GLY A 7 -7.38 -7.47 6.52
N HIS A 8 -7.58 -7.17 5.23
CA HIS A 8 -8.80 -6.56 4.72
C HIS A 8 -9.69 -7.57 4.01
N ALA A 9 -10.99 -7.51 4.31
CA ALA A 9 -11.98 -8.22 3.53
C ALA A 9 -12.14 -7.55 2.17
N LEU A 10 -11.76 -8.24 1.09
CA LEU A 10 -11.98 -7.72 -0.25
C LEU A 10 -13.46 -7.80 -0.60
N THR A 11 -14.06 -6.67 -0.96
CA THR A 11 -15.44 -6.59 -1.42
C THR A 11 -15.55 -7.09 -2.86
N GLN A 12 -15.38 -8.39 -3.05
CA GLN A 12 -15.66 -9.06 -4.33
C GLN A 12 -17.11 -9.51 -4.37
N THR A 13 -17.70 -9.52 -5.57
CA THR A 13 -19.05 -10.06 -5.73
C THR A 13 -19.04 -11.56 -5.39
N PRO A 14 -20.13 -12.12 -4.82
CA PRO A 14 -20.22 -13.55 -4.55
C PRO A 14 -19.93 -14.43 -5.78
N ALA A 15 -20.18 -13.91 -6.98
CA ALA A 15 -19.90 -14.59 -8.25
C ALA A 15 -18.39 -14.70 -8.56
N GLU A 16 -17.60 -13.66 -8.28
CA GLU A 16 -16.14 -13.66 -8.47
C GLU A 16 -15.43 -14.59 -7.49
N LEU A 17 -15.93 -14.67 -6.26
CA LEU A 17 -15.44 -15.60 -5.23
C LEU A 17 -15.87 -17.06 -5.46
N ALA A 18 -16.95 -17.25 -6.25
CA ALA A 18 -17.51 -18.55 -6.60
C ALA A 18 -16.95 -19.12 -7.91
N VAL A 19 -16.01 -18.44 -8.58
CA VAL A 19 -15.28 -19.02 -9.72
C VAL A 19 -14.62 -20.31 -9.25
N GLU A 20 -15.09 -21.42 -9.78
CA GLU A 20 -14.63 -22.75 -9.39
C GLU A 20 -13.23 -22.97 -9.96
N ILE A 21 -12.23 -22.84 -9.09
CA ILE A 21 -10.83 -23.08 -9.47
C ILE A 21 -10.66 -24.59 -9.66
N PRO A 22 -10.26 -25.05 -10.86
CA PRO A 22 -10.14 -26.47 -11.14
C PRO A 22 -9.05 -27.10 -10.28
N VAL A 23 -9.29 -28.32 -9.82
CA VAL A 23 -8.24 -29.15 -9.20
C VAL A 23 -7.17 -29.49 -10.22
N LEU A 24 -5.95 -29.77 -9.74
CA LEU A 24 -4.78 -30.01 -10.58
C LEU A 24 -5.02 -31.01 -11.72
N GLU A 25 -5.71 -32.13 -11.48
CA GLU A 25 -6.00 -33.13 -12.52
C GLU A 25 -6.81 -32.54 -13.69
N VAL A 26 -7.83 -31.74 -13.38
CA VAL A 26 -8.68 -31.08 -14.38
C VAL A 26 -7.90 -29.99 -15.11
N PHE A 27 -7.08 -29.23 -14.38
CA PHE A 27 -6.21 -28.20 -14.96
C PHE A 27 -5.17 -28.79 -15.93
N LEU A 28 -4.58 -29.94 -15.60
CA LEU A 28 -3.59 -30.62 -16.45
C LEU A 28 -4.24 -31.36 -17.64
N ALA A 29 -5.48 -31.83 -17.50
CA ALA A 29 -6.25 -32.40 -18.60
C ALA A 29 -6.70 -31.34 -19.62
N GLY A 30 -6.82 -30.08 -19.19
CA GLY A 30 -7.10 -28.93 -20.05
C GLY A 30 -5.82 -28.28 -20.60
N ASN A 31 -5.92 -27.66 -21.77
CA ASN A 31 -4.82 -26.86 -22.33
C ASN A 31 -4.95 -25.36 -22.00
N GLU A 32 -6.04 -24.94 -21.35
CA GLU A 32 -6.37 -23.54 -21.09
C GLU A 32 -6.47 -23.27 -19.58
N GLY A 33 -6.56 -22.00 -19.19
CA GLY A 33 -6.71 -21.56 -17.79
C GLY A 33 -5.42 -21.09 -17.13
N THR A 34 -5.56 -20.11 -16.23
CA THR A 34 -4.46 -19.45 -15.50
C THR A 34 -4.59 -19.61 -13.98
N SER A 35 -5.47 -20.48 -13.51
CA SER A 35 -5.73 -20.71 -12.09
C SER A 35 -5.90 -22.19 -11.78
N VAL A 36 -5.33 -22.66 -10.66
CA VAL A 36 -5.39 -24.06 -10.24
C VAL A 36 -5.48 -24.20 -8.72
N ARG A 37 -6.20 -25.22 -8.25
CA ARG A 37 -6.28 -25.62 -6.85
C ARG A 37 -5.40 -26.84 -6.60
N LEU A 38 -4.56 -26.76 -5.58
CA LEU A 38 -3.62 -27.80 -5.16
C LEU A 38 -4.05 -28.46 -3.85
N SER A 39 -4.01 -29.79 -3.85
CA SER A 39 -4.17 -30.62 -2.65
C SER A 39 -2.94 -30.54 -1.74
N PRO A 40 -3.07 -30.77 -0.42
CA PRO A 40 -1.92 -30.83 0.50
C PRO A 40 -0.91 -31.96 0.20
N GLU A 41 -1.27 -32.94 -0.64
CA GLU A 41 -0.40 -34.06 -1.06
C GLU A 41 0.17 -33.86 -2.47
N VAL A 42 0.05 -32.64 -3.02
CA VAL A 42 0.46 -32.36 -4.39
C VAL A 42 1.96 -32.62 -4.59
N ASP A 43 2.29 -33.29 -5.70
CA ASP A 43 3.64 -33.30 -6.25
C ASP A 43 3.80 -32.08 -7.18
N LEU A 44 4.56 -31.08 -6.74
CA LEU A 44 4.74 -29.83 -7.48
C LEU A 44 5.54 -30.02 -8.78
N GLU A 45 6.28 -31.11 -8.94
CA GLU A 45 6.98 -31.39 -10.21
C GLU A 45 5.99 -31.55 -11.37
N THR A 46 4.76 -31.98 -11.08
CA THR A 46 3.70 -32.15 -12.08
C THR A 46 3.19 -30.83 -12.67
N LEU A 47 3.43 -29.69 -12.02
CA LEU A 47 3.12 -28.37 -12.59
C LEU A 47 4.04 -28.02 -13.76
N GLY A 48 5.28 -28.53 -13.76
CA GLY A 48 6.25 -28.40 -14.86
C GLY A 48 6.27 -27.02 -15.53
N ALA A 49 6.20 -27.00 -16.87
CA ALA A 49 6.20 -25.77 -17.66
C ALA A 49 4.89 -24.94 -17.55
N ARG A 50 3.82 -25.49 -16.97
CA ARG A 50 2.55 -24.76 -16.78
C ARG A 50 2.64 -23.72 -15.66
N LEU A 51 3.62 -23.84 -14.76
CA LEU A 51 3.79 -22.94 -13.61
C LEU A 51 3.90 -21.46 -14.02
N SER A 52 4.62 -21.17 -15.12
CA SER A 52 4.83 -19.80 -15.59
C SER A 52 3.59 -19.16 -16.22
N GLY A 53 2.60 -19.95 -16.63
CA GLY A 53 1.33 -19.46 -17.19
C GLY A 53 0.24 -19.23 -16.15
N LEU A 54 0.49 -19.55 -14.88
CA LEU A 54 -0.47 -19.38 -13.81
C LEU A 54 -0.42 -17.94 -13.28
N THR A 55 -1.60 -17.33 -13.17
CA THR A 55 -1.79 -16.03 -12.51
C THR A 55 -2.27 -16.20 -11.07
N MET A 56 -2.84 -17.38 -10.73
CA MET A 56 -3.30 -17.69 -9.38
C MET A 56 -3.13 -19.17 -9.04
N ILE A 57 -2.73 -19.45 -7.80
CA ILE A 57 -2.72 -20.80 -7.23
C ILE A 57 -3.46 -20.77 -5.90
N GLU A 58 -4.44 -21.66 -5.74
CA GLU A 58 -5.12 -21.90 -4.47
C GLU A 58 -4.56 -23.16 -3.82
N VAL A 59 -4.13 -23.09 -2.57
CA VAL A 59 -3.63 -24.23 -1.80
C VAL A 59 -4.63 -24.58 -0.71
N GLU A 60 -5.09 -25.83 -0.70
CA GLU A 60 -6.08 -26.30 0.25
C GLU A 60 -5.47 -26.60 1.64
N PHE A 61 -6.18 -26.18 2.68
CA PHE A 61 -5.95 -26.51 4.08
C PHE A 61 -7.16 -27.31 4.60
N PRO A 62 -7.08 -28.64 4.70
CA PRO A 62 -8.21 -29.46 5.13
C PRO A 62 -8.67 -29.21 6.57
N SER A 63 -7.74 -28.82 7.45
CA SER A 63 -8.01 -28.52 8.85
C SER A 63 -7.02 -27.50 9.40
N PHE A 64 -7.37 -26.86 10.53
CA PHE A 64 -6.47 -25.92 11.19
C PHE A 64 -5.17 -26.57 11.69
N ALA A 65 -5.11 -27.90 11.84
CA ALA A 65 -3.90 -28.60 12.28
C ALA A 65 -2.99 -29.01 11.11
N ASP A 66 -3.40 -28.76 9.85
CA ASP A 66 -2.63 -29.15 8.67
C ASP A 66 -1.63 -28.05 8.29
N GLY A 67 -0.33 -28.36 8.44
CA GLY A 67 0.75 -27.43 8.11
C GLY A 67 1.33 -27.59 6.71
N ARG A 68 0.89 -28.58 5.91
CA ARG A 68 1.56 -28.91 4.63
C ARG A 68 1.46 -27.80 3.59
N GLY A 69 0.33 -27.08 3.57
CA GLY A 69 0.13 -25.92 2.70
C GLY A 69 1.21 -24.85 2.85
N PHE A 70 1.77 -24.67 4.04
CA PHE A 70 2.89 -23.74 4.28
C PHE A 70 4.18 -24.18 3.58
N SER A 71 4.48 -25.48 3.58
CA SER A 71 5.64 -26.02 2.87
C SER A 71 5.46 -25.91 1.35
N ILE A 72 4.24 -26.15 0.86
CA ILE A 72 3.87 -26.01 -0.56
C ILE A 72 4.11 -24.57 -1.03
N ALA A 73 3.64 -23.58 -0.27
CA ALA A 73 3.81 -22.17 -0.62
C ALA A 73 5.29 -21.77 -0.80
N ARG A 74 6.15 -22.20 0.13
CA ARG A 74 7.59 -21.93 0.05
C ARG A 74 8.22 -22.58 -1.17
N GLN A 75 7.79 -23.79 -1.52
CA GLN A 75 8.30 -24.49 -2.70
C GLN A 75 7.86 -23.78 -3.97
N LEU A 76 6.60 -23.37 -4.09
CA LEU A 76 6.09 -22.61 -5.23
C LEU A 76 6.85 -21.28 -5.45
N ARG A 77 7.12 -20.53 -4.38
CA ARG A 77 7.93 -19.31 -4.46
C ARG A 77 9.38 -19.59 -4.87
N ARG A 78 9.99 -20.68 -4.37
CA ARG A 78 11.34 -21.10 -4.79
C ARG A 78 11.40 -21.53 -6.26
N LEU A 79 10.31 -22.09 -6.77
CA LEU A 79 10.15 -22.43 -8.19
C LEU A 79 9.87 -21.20 -9.07
N GLY A 80 9.76 -19.99 -8.50
CA GLY A 80 9.61 -18.74 -9.23
C GLY A 80 8.17 -18.35 -9.55
N PHE A 81 7.18 -18.90 -8.84
CA PHE A 81 5.79 -18.46 -9.00
C PHE A 81 5.60 -17.06 -8.41
N GLU A 82 5.21 -16.10 -9.25
CA GLU A 82 5.01 -14.69 -8.88
C GLU A 82 3.53 -14.28 -8.83
N GLY A 83 2.62 -15.15 -9.28
CA GLY A 83 1.18 -14.90 -9.25
C GLY A 83 0.58 -14.93 -7.84
N ASP A 84 -0.74 -14.74 -7.78
CA ASP A 84 -1.51 -14.72 -6.53
C ASP A 84 -1.55 -16.12 -5.89
N LEU A 85 -1.01 -16.26 -4.69
CA LEU A 85 -1.04 -17.50 -3.92
C LEU A 85 -2.07 -17.37 -2.79
N VAL A 86 -3.13 -18.18 -2.84
CA VAL A 86 -4.27 -18.10 -1.91
C VAL A 86 -4.34 -19.36 -1.04
N ALA A 87 -4.34 -19.21 0.28
CA ALA A 87 -4.62 -20.32 1.18
C ALA A 87 -6.14 -20.46 1.35
N ALA A 88 -6.68 -21.65 1.13
CA ALA A 88 -8.12 -21.90 1.25
C ALA A 88 -8.39 -22.98 2.30
N GLY A 89 -9.10 -22.61 3.36
CA GLY A 89 -9.43 -23.54 4.44
C GLY A 89 -9.72 -22.84 5.77
N PRO A 90 -9.85 -23.60 6.87
CA PRO A 90 -10.19 -23.07 8.18
C PRO A 90 -8.96 -22.52 8.90
N LEU A 91 -8.21 -21.61 8.26
CA LEU A 91 -7.13 -20.89 8.91
C LEU A 91 -7.71 -19.89 9.92
N ILE A 92 -6.99 -19.68 11.01
CA ILE A 92 -7.27 -18.68 12.05
C ILE A 92 -6.31 -17.48 11.92
N PRO A 93 -6.59 -16.32 12.55
CA PRO A 93 -5.73 -15.13 12.55
C PRO A 93 -4.25 -15.43 12.81
N ASP A 94 -3.93 -16.24 13.82
CA ASP A 94 -2.54 -16.58 14.15
C ASP A 94 -1.82 -17.31 13.00
N GLN A 95 -2.56 -18.16 12.27
CA GLN A 95 -2.03 -18.90 11.12
C GLN A 95 -1.97 -18.07 9.85
N TYR A 96 -2.80 -17.04 9.75
CA TYR A 96 -2.79 -16.11 8.63
C TYR A 96 -1.45 -15.41 8.49
N VAL A 97 -0.92 -14.89 9.60
CA VAL A 97 0.36 -14.20 9.61
C VAL A 97 1.47 -15.14 9.12
N TYR A 98 1.43 -16.39 9.61
CA TYR A 98 2.37 -17.41 9.18
C TYR A 98 2.18 -17.82 7.71
N ALA A 99 0.95 -17.79 7.19
CA ALA A 99 0.67 -18.03 5.78
C ALA A 99 1.36 -16.97 4.91
N LEU A 100 1.21 -15.68 5.25
CA LEU A 100 1.87 -14.59 4.52
C LEU A 100 3.40 -14.75 4.51
N GLN A 101 4.00 -15.18 5.63
CA GLN A 101 5.45 -15.45 5.73
C GLN A 101 5.91 -16.64 4.90
N CYS A 102 5.01 -17.59 4.63
CA CYS A 102 5.29 -18.73 3.77
C CYS A 102 5.15 -18.39 2.28
N GLY A 103 4.67 -17.17 1.96
CA GLY A 103 4.55 -16.64 0.61
C GLY A 103 3.12 -16.58 0.07
N PHE A 104 2.10 -16.79 0.89
CA PHE A 104 0.70 -16.55 0.50
C PHE A 104 0.41 -15.04 0.39
N ASP A 105 -0.46 -14.65 -0.55
CA ASP A 105 -0.94 -13.28 -0.73
C ASP A 105 -2.31 -13.06 -0.09
N ALA A 106 -3.13 -14.11 0.05
CA ALA A 106 -4.46 -14.03 0.62
C ALA A 106 -4.91 -15.34 1.29
N VAL A 107 -5.94 -15.25 2.13
CA VAL A 107 -6.64 -16.40 2.69
C VAL A 107 -8.13 -16.35 2.34
N LYS A 108 -8.69 -17.44 1.83
CA LYS A 108 -10.13 -17.65 1.75
C LYS A 108 -10.61 -18.25 3.07
N VAL A 109 -11.38 -17.46 3.81
CA VAL A 109 -11.95 -17.82 5.10
C VAL A 109 -13.40 -18.28 4.93
N ASP A 110 -13.73 -19.36 5.63
CA ASP A 110 -15.10 -19.84 5.73
C ASP A 110 -15.99 -18.83 6.50
N PRO A 111 -17.25 -18.59 6.08
CA PRO A 111 -18.13 -17.63 6.74
C PRO A 111 -18.36 -17.88 8.24
N LEU A 112 -18.34 -19.13 8.72
CA LEU A 112 -18.49 -19.44 10.14
C LEU A 112 -17.23 -19.07 10.94
N CYS A 113 -16.05 -19.22 10.34
CA CYS A 113 -14.79 -18.80 10.94
C CYS A 113 -14.70 -17.27 10.97
N TYR A 114 -15.04 -16.61 9.86
CA TYR A 114 -15.08 -15.15 9.77
C TYR A 114 -16.12 -14.51 10.72
N ALA A 115 -17.27 -15.16 10.94
CA ALA A 115 -18.26 -14.67 11.90
C ALA A 115 -17.80 -14.77 13.37
N ARG A 116 -16.88 -15.70 13.68
CA ARG A 116 -16.30 -15.85 15.03
C ARG A 116 -15.10 -14.95 15.27
N GLN A 117 -14.41 -14.58 14.20
CA GLN A 117 -13.18 -13.79 14.22
C GLN A 117 -13.33 -12.64 13.22
N SER A 118 -13.75 -11.49 13.74
CA SER A 118 -13.96 -10.24 13.02
C SER A 118 -12.70 -9.76 12.31
N GLU A 119 -12.86 -8.97 11.25
CA GLU A 119 -11.73 -8.37 10.51
C GLU A 119 -10.73 -7.63 11.42
N ALA A 120 -11.19 -7.04 12.52
CA ALA A 120 -10.32 -6.38 13.50
C ALA A 120 -9.33 -7.35 14.17
N GLU A 121 -9.74 -8.59 14.48
CA GLU A 121 -8.89 -9.60 15.11
C GLU A 121 -7.84 -10.14 14.13
N TRP A 122 -8.20 -10.27 12.84
CA TRP A 122 -7.24 -10.63 11.78
C TRP A 122 -6.18 -9.54 11.59
N ARG A 123 -6.54 -8.27 11.78
CA ARG A 123 -5.61 -7.15 11.74
C ARG A 123 -4.73 -7.08 12.99
N GLU A 124 -5.31 -7.25 14.18
CA GLU A 124 -4.54 -7.25 15.43
C GLU A 124 -3.49 -8.38 15.46
N ALA A 125 -3.81 -9.56 14.93
CA ALA A 125 -2.86 -10.64 14.79
C ALA A 125 -1.67 -10.29 13.87
N LEU A 126 -1.93 -9.58 12.76
CA LEU A 126 -0.88 -9.07 11.89
C LEU A 126 0.01 -8.05 12.62
N ASP A 127 -0.60 -7.14 13.37
CA ASP A 127 0.10 -6.09 14.12
C ASP A 127 0.95 -6.66 15.29
N ALA A 128 0.54 -7.78 15.88
CA ALA A 128 1.22 -8.40 17.01
C ALA A 128 2.47 -9.22 16.64
N PHE A 129 2.71 -9.50 15.35
CA PHE A 129 3.78 -10.41 14.92
C PHE A 129 5.06 -9.66 14.58
N ASP A 130 5.98 -9.59 15.55
CA ASP A 130 7.04 -8.57 15.54
C ASP A 130 8.42 -9.07 15.01
N LEU A 131 8.79 -10.35 15.19
CA LEU A 131 10.15 -10.84 14.89
C LEU A 131 10.19 -12.30 14.41
N THR A 132 11.01 -12.59 13.39
CA THR A 132 11.29 -13.97 12.94
C THR A 132 12.71 -14.42 13.27
N TYR A 133 12.90 -15.71 13.56
CA TYR A 133 14.21 -16.26 13.90
C TYR A 133 15.05 -16.65 12.68
N GLN A 134 14.43 -16.76 11.49
CA GLN A 134 15.03 -17.38 10.31
C GLN A 134 15.02 -16.38 9.14
N ARG A 135 16.12 -16.28 8.38
CA ARG A 135 16.26 -15.29 7.29
C ARG A 135 15.43 -15.69 6.07
N GLY A 136 14.83 -14.72 5.38
CA GLY A 136 14.02 -14.94 4.17
C GLY A 136 12.54 -15.21 4.42
N TYR A 137 12.06 -15.00 5.64
CA TYR A 137 10.64 -15.11 6.04
C TYR A 137 9.90 -13.78 6.09
N ALA A 138 10.51 -12.72 5.56
CA ALA A 138 9.89 -11.41 5.47
C ALA A 138 8.66 -11.50 4.54
N VAL A 139 7.50 -11.10 5.05
CA VAL A 139 6.37 -10.77 4.20
C VAL A 139 6.81 -9.57 3.35
N ALA A 140 6.48 -9.55 2.06
CA ALA A 140 6.83 -8.42 1.19
C ALA A 140 6.36 -7.04 1.74
N ASN A 141 5.40 -7.03 2.68
CA ASN A 141 4.84 -5.85 3.33
C ASN A 141 4.56 -6.03 4.86
N GLY A 142 5.38 -6.78 5.62
CA GLY A 142 5.17 -6.96 7.07
C GLY A 142 6.47 -7.10 7.87
N PRO A 143 6.49 -6.76 9.18
CA PRO A 143 7.72 -6.62 9.94
C PRO A 143 8.23 -8.00 10.34
N SER A 144 9.25 -8.50 9.67
CA SER A 144 10.07 -9.52 10.30
C SER A 144 11.50 -9.45 9.79
N ILE A 145 12.27 -8.56 10.41
CA ILE A 145 13.72 -8.62 10.36
C ILE A 145 14.13 -9.80 11.25
N ASN A 146 15.06 -10.62 10.74
CA ASN A 146 15.63 -11.69 11.53
C ASN A 146 16.26 -11.14 12.83
N ILE A 147 16.08 -11.81 13.98
CA ILE A 147 16.61 -11.36 15.29
C ILE A 147 18.11 -10.97 15.27
N PHE A 148 18.93 -11.62 14.45
CA PHE A 148 20.36 -11.31 14.31
C PHE A 148 20.61 -10.04 13.47
N ASP A 149 19.75 -9.78 12.48
CA ASP A 149 19.78 -8.55 11.67
C ASP A 149 19.24 -7.36 12.47
N ALA A 150 18.19 -7.55 13.27
CA ALA A 150 17.65 -6.56 14.21
C ALA A 150 18.68 -6.13 15.26
N ARG A 151 19.47 -7.08 15.79
CA ARG A 151 20.56 -6.79 16.76
C ARG A 151 21.75 -6.07 16.13
N LYS A 152 22.03 -6.32 14.85
CA LYS A 152 23.09 -5.64 14.10
C LYS A 152 22.68 -4.21 13.76
N ALA A 153 21.40 -4.00 13.39
CA ALA A 153 20.80 -2.69 13.13
C ALA A 153 20.69 -1.81 14.40
N ALA A 154 20.34 -2.39 15.55
CA ALA A 154 20.27 -1.68 16.82
C ALA A 154 21.61 -1.04 17.27
N ARG A 155 22.75 -1.56 16.79
CA ARG A 155 24.09 -0.97 17.04
C ARG A 155 24.46 0.15 16.06
N ALA A 156 23.67 0.37 15.00
CA ALA A 156 24.03 1.21 13.86
C ALA A 156 23.38 2.62 13.79
N LYS A 157 22.62 3.07 14.81
CA LYS A 157 22.21 4.50 15.05
C LYS A 157 20.89 4.98 14.37
N SER A 158 20.14 5.81 15.14
CA SER A 158 19.09 6.81 14.81
C SER A 158 17.73 6.41 14.19
N VAL A 159 16.64 6.64 14.96
CA VAL A 159 15.25 7.13 14.68
C VAL A 159 14.47 6.73 13.39
N ASP A 160 15.11 6.24 12.33
CA ASP A 160 14.51 6.01 11.00
C ASP A 160 13.53 4.81 10.98
N GLY A 161 13.83 3.72 11.68
CA GLY A 161 13.01 2.49 11.67
C GLY A 161 11.60 2.62 12.27
N LYS A 162 11.30 3.71 13.00
CA LYS A 162 9.95 3.95 13.56
C LYS A 162 8.95 4.35 12.48
N TYR A 163 9.41 4.92 11.38
CA TYR A 163 8.57 5.54 10.35
C TYR A 163 8.57 4.79 9.01
N THR A 164 9.55 3.92 8.77
CA THR A 164 9.73 3.19 7.50
C THR A 164 8.78 2.01 7.33
N ASP A 165 8.38 1.36 8.43
CA ASP A 165 7.63 0.09 8.41
C ASP A 165 6.14 0.26 8.76
N ILE A 166 5.66 1.51 8.75
CA ILE A 166 4.27 1.86 9.09
C ILE A 166 3.64 2.69 7.99
N SER A 167 2.31 2.67 7.91
CA SER A 167 1.58 3.45 6.91
C SER A 167 1.86 4.95 7.05
N ALA A 168 1.70 5.70 5.96
CA ALA A 168 1.85 7.15 5.95
C ALA A 168 1.01 7.85 7.04
N GLN A 169 -0.23 7.38 7.27
CA GLN A 169 -1.11 7.90 8.32
C GLN A 169 -0.56 7.61 9.73
N ALA A 170 -0.01 6.41 9.95
CA ALA A 170 0.58 6.03 11.23
C ALA A 170 1.88 6.79 11.50
N ALA A 171 2.71 6.99 10.47
CA ALA A 171 3.90 7.83 10.51
C ALA A 171 3.53 9.27 10.92
N LEU A 172 2.56 9.87 10.24
CA LEU A 172 2.05 11.21 10.58
C LEU A 172 1.51 11.26 12.02
N LYS A 173 0.66 10.30 12.43
CA LYS A 173 0.08 10.28 13.77
C LYS A 173 1.15 10.16 14.87
N THR A 174 2.17 9.35 14.62
CA THR A 174 3.31 9.15 15.54
C THR A 174 4.15 10.42 15.65
N ALA A 175 4.50 11.04 14.52
CA ALA A 175 5.27 12.28 14.51
C ALA A 175 4.51 13.43 15.20
N ILE A 176 3.24 13.62 14.83
CA ILE A 176 2.42 14.75 15.27
C ILE A 176 2.01 14.63 16.74
N LEU A 177 1.62 13.44 17.19
CA LEU A 177 1.06 13.27 18.54
C LEU A 177 2.08 12.82 19.59
N GLN A 178 3.23 12.29 19.18
CA GLN A 178 4.22 11.72 20.10
C GLN A 178 5.60 12.39 19.97
N ASP A 179 6.32 12.15 18.87
CA ASP A 179 7.76 12.43 18.83
C ASP A 179 8.09 13.91 18.68
N PHE A 180 7.24 14.66 17.98
CA PHE A 180 7.43 16.08 17.68
C PHE A 180 6.19 16.89 18.02
N LYS A 181 5.43 16.47 19.05
CA LYS A 181 4.19 17.15 19.45
C LYS A 181 4.44 18.62 19.76
N GLY A 182 3.83 19.51 18.97
CA GLY A 182 4.01 20.96 19.06
C GLY A 182 5.33 21.49 18.51
N GLU A 183 6.19 20.62 17.96
CA GLU A 183 7.51 20.94 17.41
C GLU A 183 7.66 20.52 15.94
N ILE A 184 6.55 20.22 15.26
CA ILE A 184 6.49 19.82 13.85
C ILE A 184 5.57 20.73 13.04
N ALA A 185 5.97 21.01 11.80
CA ALA A 185 5.17 21.71 10.81
C ALA A 185 5.19 20.94 9.48
N MET A 186 4.21 21.20 8.62
CA MET A 186 4.27 20.79 7.21
C MET A 186 4.83 21.94 6.39
N VAL A 187 5.75 21.63 5.47
CA VAL A 187 6.26 22.56 4.48
C VAL A 187 5.94 22.00 3.10
N THR A 188 5.31 22.80 2.24
CA THR A 188 4.79 22.31 0.95
C THR A 188 4.84 23.38 -0.12
N THR A 189 5.22 22.97 -1.34
CA THR A 189 5.06 23.75 -2.59
C THR A 189 3.72 23.49 -3.28
N LEU A 190 2.86 22.69 -2.63
CA LEU A 190 1.53 22.26 -3.06
C LEU A 190 1.59 21.43 -4.35
N GLU A 191 2.51 20.46 -4.40
CA GLU A 191 2.61 19.47 -5.45
C GLU A 191 1.44 18.46 -5.41
N THR A 192 1.42 17.51 -6.34
CA THR A 192 0.27 16.59 -6.50
C THR A 192 0.01 15.72 -5.27
N ASP A 193 1.06 15.27 -4.58
CA ASP A 193 0.97 14.44 -3.37
C ASP A 193 0.67 15.26 -2.10
N ALA A 194 0.80 16.59 -2.16
CA ALA A 194 0.52 17.51 -1.05
C ALA A 194 -0.91 17.40 -0.54
N VAL A 195 -1.89 17.27 -1.45
CA VAL A 195 -3.31 17.22 -1.08
C VAL A 195 -3.62 15.98 -0.25
N VAL A 196 -2.93 14.88 -0.50
CA VAL A 196 -3.04 13.65 0.28
C VAL A 196 -2.48 13.88 1.68
N LEU A 197 -1.27 14.44 1.79
CA LEU A 197 -0.66 14.76 3.10
C LEU A 197 -1.53 15.73 3.91
N LEU A 198 -2.05 16.80 3.28
CA LEU A 198 -2.92 17.78 3.94
C LEU A 198 -4.22 17.14 4.42
N HIS A 199 -4.82 16.26 3.63
CA HIS A 199 -6.02 15.51 4.03
C HIS A 199 -5.73 14.57 5.21
N MET A 200 -4.61 13.85 5.18
CA MET A 200 -4.18 12.96 6.27
C MET A 200 -3.91 13.73 7.56
N ILE A 201 -3.23 14.88 7.47
CA ILE A 201 -2.94 15.78 8.59
C ILE A 201 -4.22 16.36 9.18
N ALA A 202 -5.17 16.82 8.36
CA ALA A 202 -6.42 17.41 8.84
C ALA A 202 -7.29 16.42 9.64
N GLN A 203 -7.11 15.12 9.43
CA GLN A 203 -7.74 14.06 10.24
C GLN A 203 -7.05 13.85 11.60
N ILE A 204 -5.80 14.29 11.74
CA ILE A 204 -4.99 14.15 12.96
C ILE A 204 -5.03 15.45 13.78
N ASP A 205 -4.66 16.57 13.17
CA ASP A 205 -4.58 17.88 13.79
C ASP A 205 -4.79 19.00 12.75
N LYS A 206 -5.95 19.64 12.78
CA LYS A 206 -6.31 20.77 11.90
C LYS A 206 -5.57 22.06 12.22
N ALA A 207 -4.97 22.16 13.41
CA ALA A 207 -4.21 23.32 13.87
C ALA A 207 -2.70 23.15 13.66
N LEU A 208 -2.25 22.01 13.13
CA LEU A 208 -0.85 21.78 12.77
C LEU A 208 -0.37 22.90 11.83
N PRO A 209 0.78 23.53 12.11
CA PRO A 209 1.31 24.59 11.24
C PRO A 209 1.62 24.07 9.83
N VAL A 210 0.97 24.66 8.82
CA VAL A 210 1.24 24.39 7.39
C VAL A 210 1.87 25.63 6.78
N ILE A 211 3.06 25.48 6.23
CA ILE A 211 3.85 26.56 5.64
C ILE A 211 3.94 26.31 4.14
N PHE A 212 3.20 27.13 3.41
CA PHE A 212 3.21 27.11 1.95
C PHE A 212 4.36 27.97 1.43
N THR A 213 5.26 27.38 0.65
CA THR A 213 6.39 28.10 0.05
C THR A 213 6.05 28.53 -1.36
N LYS A 214 6.05 29.84 -1.60
CA LYS A 214 5.74 30.44 -2.89
C LYS A 214 7.03 30.65 -3.69
N ASN A 215 7.13 29.97 -4.82
CA ASN A 215 8.12 30.27 -5.85
C ASN A 215 7.60 31.42 -6.75
N GLU A 216 8.53 32.20 -7.33
CA GLU A 216 8.22 33.40 -8.14
C GLU A 216 7.29 33.12 -9.35
N ASN A 217 7.17 31.86 -9.77
CA ASN A 217 6.33 31.41 -10.89
C ASN A 217 4.92 30.93 -10.49
N LEU A 218 4.40 31.32 -9.33
CA LEU A 218 3.09 30.84 -8.89
C LEU A 218 1.94 31.39 -9.78
N HIS A 219 1.35 30.50 -10.57
CA HIS A 219 0.19 30.80 -11.40
C HIS A 219 -1.04 31.12 -10.52
N LYS A 220 -1.88 32.09 -10.94
CA LYS A 220 -3.11 32.51 -10.23
C LYS A 220 -4.03 31.36 -9.79
N GLY A 221 -4.01 30.21 -10.48
CA GLY A 221 -4.83 29.04 -10.14
C GLY A 221 -4.48 28.37 -8.81
N LEU A 222 -3.22 28.45 -8.36
CA LEU A 222 -2.78 27.73 -7.16
C LEU A 222 -3.28 28.37 -5.85
N SER A 223 -3.45 29.69 -5.83
CA SER A 223 -4.03 30.40 -4.68
C SER A 223 -5.51 30.03 -4.47
N THR A 224 -6.28 29.88 -5.57
CA THR A 224 -7.66 29.39 -5.51
C THR A 224 -7.72 27.95 -5.02
N TYR A 225 -6.83 27.09 -5.52
CA TYR A 225 -6.75 25.70 -5.10
C TYR A 225 -6.38 25.57 -3.62
N LEU A 226 -5.36 26.31 -3.15
CA LEU A 226 -4.99 26.35 -1.74
C LEU A 226 -6.17 26.79 -0.85
N SER A 227 -6.89 27.84 -1.26
CA SER A 227 -8.08 28.32 -0.51
C SER A 227 -9.17 27.26 -0.42
N LEU A 228 -9.41 26.53 -1.52
CA LEU A 228 -10.35 25.41 -1.55
C LEU A 228 -9.93 24.27 -0.63
N ILE A 229 -8.64 23.93 -0.60
CA ILE A 229 -8.10 22.88 0.28
C ILE A 229 -8.21 23.27 1.75
N ILE A 230 -7.84 24.51 2.10
CA ILE A 230 -7.94 25.04 3.47
C ILE A 230 -9.37 24.95 3.98
N ASP A 231 -10.33 25.43 3.18
CA ASP A 231 -11.76 25.41 3.54
C ASP A 231 -12.27 23.97 3.68
N ARG A 232 -12.01 23.13 2.67
CA ARG A 232 -12.49 21.74 2.62
C ARG A 232 -11.97 20.90 3.78
N PHE A 233 -10.70 21.08 4.17
CA PHE A 233 -10.08 20.30 5.23
C PHE A 233 -10.22 20.97 6.62
N GLY A 234 -10.61 22.25 6.66
CA GLY A 234 -10.74 23.03 7.88
C GLY A 234 -9.41 23.32 8.55
N LEU A 235 -8.35 23.54 7.76
CA LEU A 235 -7.02 23.87 8.27
C LEU A 235 -7.02 25.28 8.88
N SER A 236 -6.56 25.43 10.12
CA SER A 236 -6.67 26.69 10.85
C SER A 236 -5.35 27.44 11.03
N ASN A 237 -4.21 26.83 10.67
CA ASN A 237 -2.88 27.39 10.89
C ASN A 237 -2.02 27.29 9.62
N VAL A 238 -2.40 28.07 8.60
CA VAL A 238 -1.71 28.09 7.32
C VAL A 238 -1.01 29.43 7.12
N GLN A 239 0.27 29.36 6.73
CA GLN A 239 1.13 30.51 6.49
C GLN A 239 1.71 30.41 5.08
N THR A 240 2.02 31.55 4.46
CA THR A 240 2.69 31.61 3.16
C THR A 240 3.98 32.39 3.28
N VAL A 241 5.07 31.82 2.78
CA VAL A 241 6.41 32.42 2.77
C VAL A 241 6.96 32.46 1.34
N GLU A 242 7.65 33.52 0.97
CA GLU A 242 8.26 33.68 -0.37
C GLU A 242 9.77 33.35 -0.31
N GLY A 243 10.28 32.56 -1.25
CA GLY A 243 11.73 32.33 -1.38
C GLY A 243 12.40 31.61 -0.20
N GLY A 244 11.60 30.83 0.55
CA GLY A 244 11.91 30.19 1.83
C GLY A 244 13.34 29.67 2.04
N THR A 245 14.07 30.22 3.01
CA THR A 245 15.22 29.56 3.64
C THR A 245 14.78 28.76 4.87
N ASP A 246 15.59 27.79 5.29
CA ASP A 246 15.29 26.93 6.44
C ASP A 246 14.96 27.69 7.74
N ALA A 247 15.51 28.90 7.92
CA ALA A 247 15.26 29.75 9.09
C ALA A 247 13.87 30.43 9.07
N GLU A 248 13.25 30.51 7.90
CA GLU A 248 11.95 31.16 7.69
C GLU A 248 10.78 30.22 7.99
N PHE A 249 11.04 28.92 8.16
CA PHE A 249 10.01 27.94 8.49
C PHE A 249 9.66 27.90 9.98
N GLY A 250 10.29 28.72 10.83
CA GLY A 250 9.95 28.82 12.25
C GLY A 250 10.74 27.87 13.17
N PRO A 251 10.38 27.79 14.47
CA PRO A 251 11.19 27.12 15.49
C PRO A 251 10.96 25.60 15.56
N TYR A 252 10.62 24.95 14.45
CA TYR A 252 10.27 23.52 14.44
C TYR A 252 11.51 22.64 14.40
N LYS A 253 11.42 21.49 15.09
CA LYS A 253 12.47 20.46 15.08
C LYS A 253 12.26 19.43 13.97
N ALA A 254 11.04 19.35 13.44
CA ALA A 254 10.69 18.44 12.34
C ALA A 254 9.79 19.10 11.30
N TYR A 255 9.88 18.60 10.07
CA TYR A 255 9.16 19.10 8.91
C TYR A 255 8.57 17.92 8.13
N ILE A 256 7.26 17.92 7.93
CA ILE A 256 6.59 17.02 6.99
C ILE A 256 6.78 17.62 5.59
N CYS A 257 7.32 16.83 4.67
CA CYS A 257 7.62 17.26 3.31
C CYS A 257 7.02 16.31 2.28
N GLU A 258 6.71 16.86 1.11
CA GLU A 258 6.50 16.09 -0.12
C GLU A 258 7.78 15.31 -0.44
N GLY A 259 7.61 14.21 -1.16
CA GLY A 259 8.74 13.30 -1.42
C GLY A 259 8.45 12.24 -2.46
N TRP A 260 7.28 12.26 -3.06
CA TRP A 260 6.94 11.34 -4.13
C TRP A 260 7.97 11.44 -5.28
N GLY A 261 8.55 10.29 -5.67
CA GLY A 261 9.53 10.21 -6.77
C GLY A 261 11.00 10.46 -6.42
N GLN A 262 11.36 10.74 -5.16
CA GLN A 262 12.77 10.92 -4.75
C GLN A 262 13.46 9.58 -4.45
N SER A 263 13.83 8.85 -5.50
CA SER A 263 14.52 7.55 -5.39
C SER A 263 15.80 7.65 -4.54
N GLY A 264 15.87 6.88 -3.46
CA GLY A 264 17.04 6.77 -2.58
C GLY A 264 17.08 7.77 -1.41
N ALA A 265 16.09 8.65 -1.26
CA ALA A 265 15.93 9.42 -0.03
C ALA A 265 15.47 8.52 1.14
N PRO A 266 15.78 8.85 2.40
CA PRO A 266 15.17 8.18 3.55
C PRO A 266 13.80 8.79 3.90
N VAL A 267 12.92 7.99 4.51
CA VAL A 267 11.62 8.46 5.05
C VAL A 267 11.87 9.53 6.11
N LEU A 268 12.90 9.35 6.94
CA LEU A 268 13.33 10.33 7.93
C LEU A 268 14.77 10.78 7.65
N GLU A 269 14.95 12.05 7.31
CA GLU A 269 16.25 12.64 7.00
C GLU A 269 16.65 13.63 8.09
N THR A 270 17.78 13.39 8.76
CA THR A 270 18.36 14.42 9.64
C THR A 270 19.09 15.45 8.80
N THR A 271 18.64 16.69 8.85
CA THR A 271 19.24 17.83 8.17
C THR A 271 19.87 18.80 9.17
N LYS A 272 20.49 19.87 8.69
CA LYS A 272 21.07 20.91 9.56
C LYS A 272 20.02 21.67 10.38
N ILE A 273 18.77 21.67 9.94
CA ILE A 273 17.70 22.52 10.49
C ILE A 273 16.61 21.74 11.21
N GLY A 274 16.75 20.41 11.26
CA GLY A 274 15.77 19.53 11.86
C GLY A 274 15.61 18.25 11.05
N VAL A 275 14.54 17.53 11.37
CA VAL A 275 14.23 16.23 10.80
C VAL A 275 13.18 16.41 9.69
N LYS A 276 13.47 15.96 8.47
CA LYS A 276 12.47 15.88 7.40
C LYS A 276 11.80 14.53 7.41
N LEU A 277 10.47 14.51 7.43
CA LEU A 277 9.63 13.32 7.34
C LEU A 277 8.93 13.31 5.98
N ARG A 278 9.03 12.20 5.24
CA ARG A 278 8.42 11.99 3.92
C ARG A 278 7.47 10.77 3.97
N PRO A 279 6.23 10.92 4.45
CA PRO A 279 5.34 9.78 4.72
C PRO A 279 4.92 9.01 3.47
N LEU A 280 4.90 9.66 2.29
CA LEU A 280 4.46 9.07 1.02
C LEU A 280 5.62 8.59 0.15
N LEU A 281 6.84 8.53 0.68
CA LEU A 281 8.04 8.23 -0.12
C LEU A 281 7.96 6.88 -0.85
N ASN A 282 7.33 5.87 -0.21
CA ASN A 282 7.18 4.52 -0.76
C ASN A 282 5.89 4.33 -1.58
N TRP A 283 5.09 5.38 -1.79
CA TRP A 283 3.85 5.29 -2.57
C TRP A 283 4.15 5.37 -4.07
N ALA A 284 3.52 4.50 -4.85
CA ALA A 284 3.49 4.63 -6.29
C ALA A 284 2.43 5.65 -6.73
N ASN A 285 2.51 6.11 -7.98
CA ASN A 285 1.51 6.99 -8.60
C ASN A 285 0.07 6.51 -8.38
N LYS A 286 -0.15 5.20 -8.59
CA LYS A 286 -1.45 4.56 -8.44
C LYS A 286 -2.00 4.66 -7.01
N ASP A 287 -1.13 4.70 -6.00
CA ASP A 287 -1.52 4.75 -4.59
C ASP A 287 -1.99 6.16 -4.21
N VAL A 288 -1.26 7.19 -4.67
CA VAL A 288 -1.64 8.60 -4.52
C VAL A 288 -3.00 8.85 -5.18
N ILE A 289 -3.14 8.45 -6.45
CA ILE A 289 -4.39 8.61 -7.21
C ILE A 289 -5.53 7.78 -6.60
N GLY A 290 -5.24 6.54 -6.18
CA GLY A 290 -6.20 5.66 -5.53
C GLY A 290 -6.76 6.28 -4.25
N TYR A 291 -5.89 6.85 -3.40
CA TYR A 291 -6.30 7.56 -2.19
C TYR A 291 -7.17 8.77 -2.51
N MET A 292 -6.76 9.59 -3.49
CA MET A 292 -7.54 10.76 -3.91
C MET A 292 -8.94 10.37 -4.39
N ARG A 293 -9.09 9.24 -5.12
CA ARG A 293 -10.40 8.74 -5.56
C ARG A 293 -11.27 8.28 -4.39
N ILE A 294 -10.71 7.48 -3.48
CA ILE A 294 -11.44 6.94 -2.33
C ILE A 294 -11.96 8.07 -1.44
N HIS A 295 -11.20 9.15 -1.32
CA HIS A 295 -11.54 10.31 -0.48
C HIS A 295 -12.11 11.50 -1.25
N ASP A 296 -12.40 11.33 -2.55
CA ASP A 296 -12.93 12.37 -3.43
C ASP A 296 -12.12 13.70 -3.38
N LEU A 297 -10.80 13.59 -3.27
CA LEU A 297 -9.93 14.77 -3.17
C LEU A 297 -9.85 15.49 -4.53
N PRO A 298 -9.85 16.83 -4.52
CA PRO A 298 -9.70 17.58 -5.76
C PRO A 298 -8.26 17.43 -6.27
N PRO A 299 -8.04 17.23 -7.57
CA PRO A 299 -6.70 17.13 -8.11
C PRO A 299 -6.03 18.50 -8.19
N HIS A 300 -4.71 18.48 -8.19
CA HIS A 300 -3.91 19.67 -8.44
C HIS A 300 -4.26 20.27 -9.81
N PRO A 301 -4.36 21.61 -9.97
CA PRO A 301 -4.82 22.25 -11.21
C PRO A 301 -3.99 21.93 -12.46
N HIS A 302 -2.73 21.53 -12.30
CA HIS A 302 -1.85 21.13 -13.41
C HIS A 302 -1.80 19.61 -13.64
N ALA A 303 -2.45 18.80 -12.81
CA ALA A 303 -2.46 17.34 -12.93
C ALA A 303 -3.57 16.80 -13.87
N VAL A 304 -4.18 17.67 -14.70
CA VAL A 304 -5.36 17.34 -15.54
C VAL A 304 -5.06 16.28 -16.62
N HIS A 305 -3.80 15.89 -16.82
CA HIS A 305 -3.39 14.82 -17.73
C HIS A 305 -2.39 13.87 -17.08
N VAL A 306 -2.85 13.00 -16.16
CA VAL A 306 -2.05 11.84 -15.76
C VAL A 306 -2.27 10.74 -16.80
N HIS A 307 -1.37 10.64 -17.78
CA HIS A 307 -1.27 9.45 -18.62
C HIS A 307 -0.63 8.34 -17.79
N GLY A 308 -1.37 7.26 -17.55
CA GLY A 308 -0.75 6.03 -17.06
C GLY A 308 0.18 5.46 -18.14
N GLU A 309 1.38 5.08 -17.74
CA GLU A 309 2.31 4.38 -18.63
C GLU A 309 2.02 2.88 -18.56
N GLY A 310 1.17 2.40 -19.47
CA GLY A 310 0.93 0.98 -19.69
C GLY A 310 0.08 0.75 -20.94
N VAL A 311 0.49 -0.19 -21.79
CA VAL A 311 -0.21 -0.52 -23.05
C VAL A 311 -1.56 -1.17 -22.71
N GLY A 312 -2.66 -0.45 -22.93
CA GLY A 312 -4.05 -0.90 -22.73
C GLY A 312 -4.84 -0.18 -21.62
N GLU A 313 -4.45 1.03 -21.21
CA GLU A 313 -4.96 1.64 -19.98
C GLU A 313 -6.20 2.54 -20.13
N SER A 314 -7.17 2.33 -19.25
CA SER A 314 -8.24 3.28 -18.97
C SER A 314 -7.67 4.58 -18.39
N SER A 315 -7.95 5.71 -19.04
CA SER A 315 -7.53 7.04 -18.59
C SER A 315 -8.52 7.58 -17.56
N VAL A 316 -8.01 8.06 -16.41
CA VAL A 316 -8.83 8.60 -15.33
C VAL A 316 -8.76 10.13 -15.35
N HIS A 317 -9.92 10.78 -15.37
CA HIS A 317 -10.08 12.23 -15.43
C HIS A 317 -10.87 12.73 -14.22
N TYR A 318 -10.72 14.02 -13.89
CA TYR A 318 -11.57 14.71 -12.92
C TYR A 318 -12.32 15.82 -13.64
N ILE A 319 -13.62 15.66 -13.79
CA ILE A 319 -14.49 16.54 -14.60
C ILE A 319 -15.69 16.93 -13.74
N ASP A 320 -15.99 18.23 -13.66
CA ASP A 320 -17.14 18.79 -12.92
C ASP A 320 -17.28 18.28 -11.47
N GLY A 321 -16.16 18.16 -10.76
CA GLY A 321 -16.13 17.72 -9.36
C GLY A 321 -16.29 16.22 -9.16
N LYS A 322 -16.14 15.40 -10.22
CA LYS A 322 -16.23 13.94 -10.13
C LYS A 322 -15.07 13.25 -10.86
N TRP A 323 -14.62 12.14 -10.29
CA TRP A 323 -13.69 11.23 -10.96
C TRP A 323 -14.44 10.43 -12.04
N VAL A 324 -13.96 10.51 -13.29
CA VAL A 324 -14.49 9.83 -14.47
C VAL A 324 -13.42 8.89 -15.01
N GLN A 325 -13.76 7.62 -15.23
CA GLN A 325 -12.88 6.65 -15.86
C GLN A 325 -13.29 6.51 -17.33
N THR A 326 -12.39 6.83 -18.25
CA THR A 326 -12.57 6.60 -19.68
C THR A 326 -11.88 5.28 -20.03
N VAL A 327 -12.66 4.31 -20.49
CA VAL A 327 -12.09 3.11 -21.12
C VAL A 327 -11.81 3.49 -22.56
N GLN A 328 -10.55 3.52 -22.95
CA GLN A 328 -10.20 3.68 -24.37
C GLN A 328 -10.51 2.34 -25.05
N GLU A 329 -11.50 2.29 -25.93
CA GLU A 329 -11.70 1.11 -26.77
C GLU A 329 -10.39 0.85 -27.53
N PRO A 330 -9.92 -0.41 -27.62
CA PRO A 330 -8.71 -0.71 -28.36
C PRO A 330 -8.93 -0.24 -29.80
N THR A 331 -8.13 0.73 -30.24
CA THR A 331 -8.11 1.14 -31.64
C THR A 331 -7.72 -0.07 -32.46
N THR A 332 -8.71 -0.73 -33.08
CA THR A 332 -8.48 -1.64 -34.18
C THR A 332 -7.83 -0.83 -35.29
N HIS A 333 -6.52 -0.99 -35.46
CA HIS A 333 -5.89 -0.72 -36.75
C HIS A 333 -6.38 -1.79 -37.74
N ALA A 334 -7.61 -1.61 -38.21
CA ALA A 334 -8.10 -2.13 -39.46
C ALA A 334 -8.32 -0.93 -40.38
N ASP A 335 -7.82 -1.08 -41.59
CA ASP A 335 -8.08 -0.24 -42.77
C ASP A 335 -7.27 1.07 -42.90
N TYR A 336 -6.05 0.92 -43.42
CA TYR A 336 -5.64 1.71 -44.58
C TYR A 336 -5.23 0.76 -45.71
N ILE A 337 -6.04 0.78 -46.76
CA ILE A 337 -5.68 0.44 -48.15
C ILE A 337 -4.63 1.45 -48.62
#